data_AF-A0A9P6TM86-F1
#
_entry.id   AF-A0A9P6TM86-F1
#
_cell.length_a   1.000
_cell.length_b   1.000
_cell.length_c   1.000
_cell.angle_alpha   90.00
_cell.angle_beta   90.00
_cell.angle_gamma   90.00
#
_symmetry.space_group_name_H-M   'P 1'
#
loop_
_entity.id
_entity.type
_entity.pdbx_description
1 polymer ?
#
loop_
_entity_poly.entity_id
_entity_poly.type
_entity_poly.pdbx_seq_one_letter_code
_entity_poly.pdbx_strand_id
1 'polypeptide(L)'
;MALVSLETAEKIVNLVGLRKKFSDDGQIVQILSAIQDAVTERRYSIRHFCLTVEALKCQYNRKIHNARGQINSLEKQVNDLERKVDRLGQREVRLEKAKGKCHNHLRMLRLVAEWRRKKKQKRDSQYAVFSFVPLLSSYYKKKFIRARDKNAQIEQKLSEAQYALSTFHPALRRLIDTRRRYIVDINQAKCEKDELTVTLASLEKLLDFVILGQQFWTNFDDHQTCYVLQDSVQLMKMFQAKQTEGDDWNNLILSFKLACLEYSEKEEQGNELWGSIQVEFECAHCNATCHAWPWTDRACSTDLLCNQCFQQSQPKKSKVVQHSSTRFFNQFVKWKRSMIHCTKGQ
;
A
#
# COMPACT_ATOMS: atom_id res chain seq x y z
N MET A 1 33.19 -6.27 -15.68
CA MET A 1 33.47 -7.21 -14.58
C MET A 1 33.84 -8.53 -15.23
N ALA A 2 35.00 -9.09 -14.90
CA ALA A 2 35.37 -10.42 -15.37
C ALA A 2 34.46 -11.44 -14.65
N LEU A 3 33.57 -12.07 -15.40
CA LEU A 3 32.74 -13.15 -14.88
C LEU A 3 33.66 -14.31 -14.47
N VAL A 4 33.48 -14.84 -13.27
CA VAL A 4 34.06 -16.13 -12.89
C VAL A 4 33.32 -17.17 -13.71
N SER A 5 33.79 -17.41 -14.92
CA SER A 5 33.13 -18.27 -15.90
C SER A 5 33.75 -19.66 -15.93
N LEU A 6 32.98 -20.63 -16.41
CA LEU A 6 33.47 -21.96 -16.74
C LEU A 6 34.72 -21.89 -17.64
N GLU A 7 34.75 -20.98 -18.62
CA GLU A 7 35.92 -20.76 -19.48
C GLU A 7 37.18 -20.34 -18.71
N THR A 8 37.02 -19.63 -17.59
CA THR A 8 38.13 -19.18 -16.73
C THR A 8 38.66 -20.34 -15.89
N ALA A 9 37.76 -21.19 -15.38
CA ALA A 9 38.10 -22.43 -14.70
C ALA A 9 38.75 -23.45 -15.67
N GLU A 10 38.22 -23.58 -16.89
CA GLU A 10 38.76 -24.40 -17.96
C GLU A 10 40.13 -23.91 -18.43
N LYS A 11 40.37 -22.59 -18.49
CA LYS A 11 41.71 -22.03 -18.76
C LYS A 11 42.71 -22.45 -17.70
N ILE A 12 42.37 -22.39 -16.40
CA ILE A 12 43.27 -22.87 -15.32
C ILE A 12 43.55 -24.35 -15.51
N VAL A 13 42.53 -25.13 -15.84
CA VAL A 13 42.64 -26.58 -16.00
C VAL A 13 43.46 -26.97 -17.22
N ASN A 14 43.28 -26.26 -18.33
CA ASN A 14 44.04 -26.47 -19.56
C ASN A 14 45.50 -26.07 -19.35
N LEU A 15 45.77 -24.98 -18.64
CA LEU A 15 47.12 -24.57 -18.23
C LEU A 15 47.77 -25.61 -17.29
N VAL A 16 46.98 -26.28 -16.45
CA VAL A 16 47.45 -27.34 -15.55
C VAL A 16 47.65 -28.68 -16.27
N GLY A 17 46.77 -29.04 -17.21
CA GLY A 17 46.86 -30.25 -18.02
C GLY A 17 47.97 -30.22 -19.07
N LEU A 18 48.37 -29.02 -19.51
CA LEU A 18 49.43 -28.80 -20.51
C LEU A 18 50.85 -28.74 -19.90
N ARG A 19 51.10 -29.39 -18.75
CA ARG A 19 52.42 -29.53 -18.10
C ARG A 19 53.49 -30.19 -18.99
N LYS A 20 53.95 -29.47 -19.99
CA LYS A 20 55.22 -29.66 -20.67
C LYS A 20 55.85 -28.29 -20.90
N LYS A 21 56.41 -27.74 -19.82
CA LYS A 21 57.48 -26.73 -19.70
C LYS A 21 57.09 -25.53 -18.84
N PHE A 22 57.78 -25.44 -17.72
CA PHE A 22 57.78 -24.38 -16.72
C PHE A 22 57.96 -22.98 -17.34
N SER A 23 56.89 -22.17 -17.32
CA SER A 23 56.90 -20.70 -17.37
C SER A 23 55.56 -20.07 -16.92
N ASP A 24 54.51 -20.87 -16.66
CA ASP A 24 53.14 -20.39 -16.42
C ASP A 24 52.64 -20.43 -14.96
N ASP A 25 53.45 -20.86 -13.98
CA ASP A 25 53.02 -20.91 -12.57
C ASP A 25 52.61 -19.51 -12.04
N GLY A 26 53.30 -18.45 -12.50
CA GLY A 26 52.95 -17.06 -12.18
C GLY A 26 51.61 -16.63 -12.80
N GLN A 27 51.25 -17.14 -13.98
CA GLN A 27 49.97 -16.85 -14.61
C GLN A 27 48.83 -17.54 -13.87
N ILE A 28 49.01 -18.78 -13.42
CA ILE A 28 47.95 -19.51 -12.70
C ILE A 28 47.64 -18.83 -11.35
N VAL A 29 48.67 -18.40 -10.61
CA VAL A 29 48.47 -17.63 -9.36
C VAL A 29 47.76 -16.30 -9.65
N GLN A 30 48.11 -15.61 -10.73
CA GLN A 30 47.41 -14.38 -11.14
C GLN A 30 45.94 -14.63 -11.48
N ILE A 31 45.62 -15.69 -12.20
CA ILE A 31 44.22 -16.04 -12.54
C ILE A 31 43.44 -16.41 -11.26
N LEU A 32 44.02 -17.22 -10.37
CA LEU A 32 43.38 -17.57 -9.09
C LEU A 32 43.15 -16.34 -8.22
N SER A 33 44.10 -15.41 -8.16
CA SER A 33 43.94 -14.12 -7.48
C SER A 33 42.81 -13.30 -8.10
N ALA A 34 42.74 -13.22 -9.44
CA ALA A 34 41.67 -12.50 -10.13
C ALA A 34 40.28 -13.10 -9.86
N ILE A 35 40.18 -14.43 -9.77
CA ILE A 35 38.95 -15.12 -9.36
C ILE A 35 38.60 -14.74 -7.93
N GLN A 36 39.55 -14.77 -7.00
CA GLN A 36 39.29 -14.36 -5.61
C GLN A 36 38.81 -12.92 -5.49
N ASP A 37 39.42 -12.00 -6.24
CA ASP A 37 39.02 -10.60 -6.27
C ASP A 37 37.59 -10.45 -6.80
N ALA A 38 37.26 -11.13 -7.91
CA ALA A 38 35.92 -11.11 -8.50
C ALA A 38 34.86 -11.71 -7.56
N VAL A 39 35.12 -12.87 -6.95
CA VAL A 39 34.21 -13.47 -5.97
C VAL A 39 34.06 -12.57 -4.76
N THR A 40 35.13 -11.95 -4.25
CA THR A 40 35.08 -11.02 -3.11
C THR A 40 34.27 -9.76 -3.42
N GLU A 41 34.40 -9.21 -4.62
CA GLU A 41 33.56 -8.11 -5.12
C GLU A 41 32.08 -8.53 -5.16
N ARG A 42 31.80 -9.77 -5.58
CA ARG A 42 30.44 -10.31 -5.57
C ARG A 42 29.88 -10.44 -4.16
N ARG A 43 30.66 -10.93 -3.18
CA ARG A 43 30.25 -10.97 -1.75
C ARG A 43 29.86 -9.60 -1.24
N TYR A 44 30.65 -8.58 -1.59
CA TYR A 44 30.35 -7.20 -1.22
C TYR A 44 29.01 -6.75 -1.81
N SER A 45 28.78 -7.04 -3.09
CA SER A 45 27.52 -6.72 -3.78
C SER A 45 26.32 -7.44 -3.16
N ILE A 46 26.45 -8.73 -2.83
CA ILE A 46 25.43 -9.51 -2.13
C ILE A 46 25.11 -8.92 -0.76
N ARG A 47 26.14 -8.56 0.01
CA ARG A 47 25.95 -7.93 1.32
C ARG A 47 25.23 -6.60 1.20
N HIS A 48 25.60 -5.77 0.22
CA HIS A 48 24.90 -4.52 -0.05
C HIS A 48 23.44 -4.78 -0.43
N PHE A 49 23.17 -5.76 -1.30
CA PHE A 49 21.81 -6.18 -1.64
C PHE A 49 21.02 -6.55 -0.37
N CYS A 50 21.57 -7.38 0.52
CA CYS A 50 20.91 -7.79 1.76
C CYS A 50 20.59 -6.61 2.69
N LEU A 51 21.53 -5.67 2.86
CA LEU A 51 21.30 -4.45 3.64
C LEU A 51 20.20 -3.58 3.01
N THR A 52 20.21 -3.43 1.69
CA THR A 52 19.15 -2.73 0.96
C THR A 52 17.79 -3.38 1.18
N VAL A 53 17.71 -4.72 1.16
CA VAL A 53 16.47 -5.46 1.46
C VAL A 53 15.98 -5.21 2.89
N GLU A 54 16.87 -5.17 3.88
CA GLU A 54 16.51 -4.88 5.28
C GLU A 54 15.93 -3.47 5.45
N ALA A 55 16.52 -2.49 4.79
CA ALA A 55 16.00 -1.13 4.78
C ALA A 55 14.64 -1.05 4.04
N LEU A 56 14.50 -1.71 2.88
CA LEU A 56 13.24 -1.81 2.14
C LEU A 56 12.14 -2.48 2.97
N LYS A 57 12.45 -3.58 3.70
CA LYS A 57 11.52 -4.22 4.63
C LYS A 57 10.97 -3.21 5.64
N CYS A 58 11.84 -2.39 6.23
CA CYS A 58 11.41 -1.39 7.21
C CYS A 58 10.44 -0.37 6.59
N GLN A 59 10.74 0.14 5.39
CA GLN A 59 9.88 1.11 4.71
C GLN A 59 8.56 0.48 4.24
N TYR A 60 8.59 -0.70 3.62
CA TYR A 60 7.39 -1.39 3.15
C TYR A 60 6.50 -1.88 4.30
N ASN A 61 7.06 -2.39 5.40
CA ASN A 61 6.24 -2.75 6.55
C ASN A 61 5.51 -1.54 7.13
N ARG A 62 6.13 -0.35 7.15
CA ARG A 62 5.45 0.89 7.53
C ARG A 62 4.33 1.24 6.54
N LYS A 63 4.60 1.18 5.23
CA LYS A 63 3.57 1.43 4.19
C LYS A 63 2.40 0.46 4.29
N ILE A 64 2.66 -0.84 4.42
CA ILE A 64 1.66 -1.90 4.58
C ILE A 64 0.84 -1.65 5.86
N HIS A 65 1.48 -1.36 6.99
CA HIS A 65 0.77 -1.08 8.23
C HIS A 65 -0.15 0.15 8.11
N ASN A 66 0.34 1.22 7.49
CA ASN A 66 -0.45 2.43 7.24
C ASN A 66 -1.63 2.14 6.30
N ALA A 67 -1.41 1.41 5.20
CA ALA A 67 -2.46 1.02 4.26
C ALA A 67 -3.54 0.15 4.93
N ARG A 68 -3.14 -0.84 5.74
CA ARG A 68 -4.09 -1.65 6.55
C ARG A 68 -4.89 -0.77 7.51
N GLY A 69 -4.25 0.21 8.15
CA GLY A 69 -4.92 1.19 9.01
C GLY A 69 -5.96 2.02 8.25
N GLN A 70 -5.62 2.48 7.05
CA GLN A 70 -6.52 3.25 6.18
C GLN A 70 -7.72 2.40 5.71
N ILE A 71 -7.47 1.17 5.27
CA ILE A 71 -8.54 0.21 4.88
C ILE A 71 -9.52 0.03 6.04
N ASN A 72 -9.03 -0.25 7.25
CA ASN A 72 -9.87 -0.39 8.44
C ASN A 72 -10.68 0.88 8.75
N SER A 73 -10.10 2.06 8.52
CA SER A 73 -10.80 3.34 8.69
C SER A 73 -11.92 3.52 7.66
N LEU A 74 -11.66 3.21 6.39
CA LEU A 74 -12.64 3.26 5.31
C LEU A 74 -13.79 2.27 5.56
N GLU A 75 -13.50 1.07 6.05
CA GLU A 75 -14.55 0.09 6.40
C GLU A 75 -15.45 0.60 7.53
N LYS A 76 -14.89 1.23 8.56
CA LYS A 76 -15.68 1.88 9.62
C LYS A 76 -16.55 3.00 9.05
N GLN A 77 -15.98 3.83 8.16
CA GLN A 77 -16.71 4.91 7.50
C GLN A 77 -17.88 4.38 6.64
N VAL A 78 -17.65 3.34 5.85
CA VAL A 78 -18.70 2.67 5.04
C VAL A 78 -19.82 2.17 5.94
N ASN A 79 -19.48 1.43 7.00
CA ASN A 79 -20.47 0.90 7.94
C ASN A 79 -21.30 2.02 8.61
N ASP A 80 -20.66 3.12 8.99
CA ASP A 80 -21.35 4.26 9.60
C ASP A 80 -22.25 5.02 8.62
N LEU A 81 -21.85 5.14 7.36
CA LEU A 81 -22.67 5.72 6.29
C LEU A 81 -23.86 4.82 5.95
N GLU A 82 -23.67 3.50 5.86
CA GLU A 82 -24.75 2.52 5.63
C GLU A 82 -25.80 2.61 6.74
N ARG A 83 -25.38 2.66 8.02
CA ARG A 83 -26.29 2.91 9.16
C ARG A 83 -27.02 4.25 9.07
N LYS A 84 -26.41 5.30 8.51
CA LYS A 84 -27.08 6.60 8.29
C LYS A 84 -28.12 6.48 7.18
N VAL A 85 -27.81 5.78 6.09
CA VAL A 85 -28.76 5.51 4.99
C VAL A 85 -29.97 4.73 5.49
N ASP A 86 -29.77 3.68 6.29
CA ASP A 86 -30.87 2.90 6.86
C ASP A 86 -31.79 3.74 7.74
N ARG A 87 -31.20 4.57 8.62
CA ARG A 87 -31.97 5.49 9.47
C ARG A 87 -32.76 6.52 8.65
N LEU A 88 -32.18 7.04 7.57
CA LEU A 88 -32.88 7.94 6.65
C LEU A 88 -34.03 7.22 5.93
N GLY A 89 -33.81 5.98 5.46
CA GLY A 89 -34.85 5.15 4.84
C GLY A 89 -36.02 4.88 5.78
N GLN A 90 -35.76 4.56 7.05
CA GLN A 90 -36.82 4.42 8.05
C GLN A 90 -37.58 5.73 8.28
N ARG A 91 -36.88 6.87 8.30
CA ARG A 91 -37.50 8.20 8.47
C ARG A 91 -38.37 8.57 7.27
N GLU A 92 -37.92 8.27 6.06
CA GLU A 92 -38.66 8.43 4.80
C GLU A 92 -39.99 7.65 4.85
N VAL A 93 -39.94 6.36 5.20
CA VAL A 93 -41.14 5.52 5.34
C VAL A 93 -42.12 6.06 6.39
N ARG A 94 -41.62 6.53 7.54
CA ARG A 94 -42.47 7.15 8.57
C ARG A 94 -43.13 8.43 8.08
N LEU A 95 -42.38 9.26 7.35
CA LEU A 95 -42.85 10.53 6.82
C LEU A 95 -43.89 10.34 5.71
N GLU A 96 -43.70 9.35 4.83
CA GLU A 96 -44.70 8.97 3.82
C GLU A 96 -45.99 8.44 4.46
N LYS A 97 -45.88 7.59 5.50
CA LYS A 97 -47.06 7.15 6.27
C LYS A 97 -47.81 8.32 6.90
N ALA A 98 -47.08 9.29 7.47
CA ALA A 98 -47.69 10.49 8.06
C ALA A 98 -48.37 11.38 7.00
N LYS A 99 -47.72 11.57 5.85
CA LYS A 99 -48.28 12.29 4.68
C LYS A 99 -49.58 11.61 4.20
N GLY A 100 -49.60 10.28 4.09
CA GLY A 100 -50.80 9.52 3.72
C GLY A 100 -51.96 9.72 4.71
N LYS A 101 -51.67 9.70 6.02
CA LYS A 101 -52.67 10.02 7.06
C LYS A 101 -53.21 11.45 6.92
N CYS A 102 -52.33 12.43 6.71
CA CYS A 102 -52.70 13.83 6.49
C CYS A 102 -53.57 14.01 5.24
N HIS A 103 -53.25 13.29 4.16
CA HIS A 103 -54.03 13.31 2.91
C HIS A 103 -55.46 12.76 3.13
N ASN A 104 -55.58 11.64 3.85
CA ASN A 104 -56.88 11.07 4.21
C ASN A 104 -57.68 12.03 5.10
N HIS A 105 -57.04 12.69 6.07
CA HIS A 105 -57.70 13.68 6.92
C HIS A 105 -58.19 14.88 6.10
N LEU A 106 -57.37 15.40 5.20
CA LEU A 106 -57.74 16.49 4.29
C LEU A 106 -58.93 16.12 3.40
N ARG A 107 -58.97 14.87 2.89
CA ARG A 107 -60.11 14.36 2.11
C ARG A 107 -61.41 14.39 2.93
N MET A 108 -61.37 13.94 4.19
CA MET A 108 -62.54 13.98 5.08
C MET A 108 -62.98 15.43 5.38
N LEU A 109 -62.04 16.33 5.63
CA LEU A 109 -62.34 17.75 5.87
C LEU A 109 -62.99 18.42 4.66
N ARG A 110 -62.57 18.09 3.43
CA ARG A 110 -63.18 18.61 2.19
C ARG A 110 -64.66 18.24 2.10
N LEU A 111 -65.02 16.98 2.37
CA LEU A 111 -66.41 16.53 2.39
C LEU A 111 -67.26 17.29 3.43
N VAL A 112 -66.70 17.48 4.64
CA VAL A 112 -67.38 18.25 5.70
C VAL A 112 -67.51 19.72 5.32
N ALA A 113 -66.48 20.32 4.72
CA ALA A 113 -66.50 21.70 4.26
C ALA A 113 -67.57 21.91 3.19
N GLU A 114 -67.68 21.03 2.20
CA GLU A 114 -68.72 21.09 1.17
C GLU A 114 -70.14 21.03 1.76
N TRP A 115 -70.37 20.11 2.70
CA TRP A 115 -71.65 20.03 3.40
C TRP A 115 -71.95 21.31 4.20
N ARG A 116 -70.95 21.89 4.86
CA ARG A 116 -71.08 23.15 5.61
C ARG A 116 -71.36 24.33 4.69
N ARG A 117 -70.70 24.43 3.53
CA ARG A 117 -70.95 25.45 2.51
C ARG A 117 -72.39 25.39 2.01
N LYS A 118 -72.88 24.19 1.64
CA LYS A 118 -74.28 23.96 1.24
C LYS A 118 -75.25 24.37 2.35
N LYS A 119 -74.95 24.01 3.62
CA LYS A 119 -75.80 24.37 4.77
C LYS A 119 -75.80 25.87 5.05
N LYS A 120 -74.65 26.55 4.94
CA LYS A 120 -74.52 28.01 5.04
C LYS A 120 -75.37 28.67 3.96
N GLN A 121 -75.20 28.29 2.69
CA GLN A 121 -75.96 28.81 1.56
C GLN A 121 -77.47 28.67 1.76
N LYS A 122 -77.95 27.49 2.19
CA LYS A 122 -79.38 27.28 2.51
C LYS A 122 -79.88 28.22 3.61
N ARG A 123 -79.09 28.47 4.67
CA ARG A 123 -79.48 29.40 5.74
C ARG A 123 -79.42 30.86 5.32
N ASP A 124 -78.50 31.19 4.42
CA ASP A 124 -78.38 32.51 3.81
C ASP A 124 -79.63 32.83 2.98
N SER A 125 -80.02 31.92 2.07
CA SER A 125 -81.26 32.05 1.29
C SER A 125 -82.50 32.17 2.18
N GLN A 126 -82.61 31.37 3.25
CA GLN A 126 -83.72 31.47 4.20
C GLN A 126 -83.75 32.82 4.94
N TYR A 127 -82.59 33.31 5.36
CA TYR A 127 -82.51 34.62 6.01
C TYR A 127 -82.88 35.75 5.05
N ALA A 128 -82.41 35.71 3.80
CA ALA A 128 -82.77 36.67 2.77
C ALA A 128 -84.30 36.72 2.53
N VAL A 129 -84.94 35.56 2.40
CA VAL A 129 -86.40 35.43 2.20
C VAL A 129 -87.21 35.96 3.37
N PHE A 130 -86.77 35.78 4.62
CA PHE A 130 -87.53 36.22 5.81
C PHE A 130 -86.98 37.49 6.46
N SER A 131 -86.12 38.23 5.76
CA SER A 131 -85.40 39.39 6.29
C SER A 131 -86.33 40.55 6.67
N PHE A 132 -87.44 40.71 5.94
CA PHE A 132 -88.42 41.78 6.11
C PHE A 132 -89.47 41.52 7.20
N VAL A 133 -89.55 40.30 7.75
CA VAL A 133 -90.50 39.97 8.84
C VAL A 133 -89.76 40.04 10.18
N PRO A 134 -89.99 41.05 11.05
CA PRO A 134 -89.13 41.32 12.21
C PRO A 134 -88.87 40.12 13.14
N LEU A 135 -89.92 39.36 13.47
CA LEU A 135 -89.82 38.18 14.35
C LEU A 135 -89.03 37.03 13.70
N LEU A 136 -89.29 36.76 12.42
CA LEU A 136 -88.60 35.68 11.68
C LEU A 136 -87.18 36.09 11.29
N SER A 137 -86.94 37.35 10.98
CA SER A 137 -85.64 37.93 10.64
C SER A 137 -84.64 37.71 11.76
N SER A 138 -85.00 38.04 13.02
CA SER A 138 -84.16 37.78 14.20
C SER A 138 -83.83 36.29 14.38
N TYR A 139 -84.81 35.41 14.18
CA TYR A 139 -84.64 33.97 14.32
C TYR A 139 -83.72 33.37 13.24
N TYR A 140 -83.93 33.72 11.97
CA TYR A 140 -83.12 33.23 10.85
C TYR A 140 -81.73 33.86 10.81
N LYS A 141 -81.57 35.12 11.25
CA LYS A 141 -80.26 35.77 11.44
C LYS A 141 -79.37 34.97 12.40
N LYS A 142 -79.91 34.57 13.55
CA LYS A 142 -79.18 33.72 14.53
C LYS A 142 -78.76 32.38 13.92
N LYS A 143 -79.61 31.73 13.13
CA LYS A 143 -79.28 30.46 12.45
C LYS A 143 -78.22 30.64 11.38
N PHE A 144 -78.27 31.72 10.61
CA PHE A 144 -77.30 32.06 9.59
C PHE A 144 -75.91 32.32 10.20
N ILE A 145 -75.81 33.18 11.22
CA ILE A 145 -74.55 33.49 11.90
C ILE A 145 -73.89 32.20 12.42
N ARG A 146 -74.65 31.34 13.11
CA ARG A 146 -74.13 30.03 13.58
C ARG A 146 -73.64 29.13 12.45
N ALA A 147 -74.31 29.14 11.29
CA ALA A 147 -73.90 28.36 10.13
C ALA A 147 -72.63 28.94 9.48
N ARG A 148 -72.52 30.27 9.40
CA ARG A 148 -71.34 31.00 8.92
C ARG A 148 -70.12 30.72 9.78
N ASP A 149 -70.24 30.86 11.10
CA ASP A 149 -69.11 30.69 12.02
C ASP A 149 -68.61 29.23 12.01
N LYS A 150 -69.53 28.25 11.99
CA LYS A 150 -69.18 26.83 11.82
C LYS A 150 -68.55 26.52 10.47
N ASN A 151 -68.91 27.24 9.40
CA ASN A 151 -68.24 27.10 8.11
C ASN A 151 -66.83 27.66 8.18
N ALA A 152 -66.66 28.87 8.73
CA ALA A 152 -65.35 29.51 8.89
C ALA A 152 -64.37 28.63 9.69
N GLN A 153 -64.83 28.02 10.79
CA GLN A 153 -64.02 27.08 11.57
C GLN A 153 -63.53 25.86 10.75
N ILE A 154 -64.35 25.36 9.83
CA ILE A 154 -63.99 24.21 9.00
C ILE A 154 -63.06 24.62 7.85
N GLU A 155 -63.27 25.79 7.25
CA GLU A 155 -62.33 26.35 6.25
C GLU A 155 -60.95 26.59 6.85
N GLN A 156 -60.88 27.10 8.09
CA GLN A 156 -59.62 27.25 8.81
C GLN A 156 -58.92 25.89 8.98
N LYS A 157 -59.63 24.87 9.48
CA LYS A 157 -59.07 23.51 9.62
C LYS A 157 -58.60 22.93 8.29
N LEU A 158 -59.29 23.24 7.19
CA LEU A 158 -58.92 22.81 5.84
C LEU A 158 -57.62 23.50 5.40
N SER A 159 -57.47 24.80 5.64
CA SER A 159 -56.24 25.56 5.37
C SER A 159 -55.06 25.03 6.19
N GLU A 160 -55.26 24.79 7.49
CA GLU A 160 -54.23 24.20 8.38
C GLU A 160 -53.78 22.82 7.88
N ALA A 161 -54.72 21.96 7.46
CA ALA A 161 -54.40 20.63 6.93
C ALA A 161 -53.69 20.69 5.56
N GLN A 162 -54.05 21.66 4.70
CA GLN A 162 -53.35 21.89 3.43
C GLN A 162 -51.92 22.38 3.67
N TYR A 163 -51.74 23.29 4.61
CA TYR A 163 -50.42 23.77 5.01
C TYR A 163 -49.58 22.64 5.59
N ALA A 164 -50.13 21.82 6.49
CA ALA A 164 -49.43 20.64 7.00
C ALA A 164 -48.99 19.72 5.84
N LEU A 165 -49.85 19.46 4.86
CA LEU A 165 -49.52 18.63 3.69
C LEU A 165 -48.39 19.22 2.83
N SER A 166 -48.35 20.55 2.67
CA SER A 166 -47.32 21.21 1.86
C SER A 166 -45.92 21.09 2.49
N THR A 167 -45.82 20.99 3.82
CA THR A 167 -44.52 20.81 4.52
C THR A 167 -43.88 19.44 4.32
N PHE A 168 -44.65 18.38 4.01
CA PHE A 168 -44.11 17.04 3.83
C PHE A 168 -43.25 16.89 2.57
N HIS A 169 -43.63 17.54 1.47
CA HIS A 169 -42.91 17.45 0.19
C HIS A 169 -41.45 17.93 0.27
N PRO A 170 -41.14 19.13 0.77
CA PRO A 170 -39.76 19.58 0.91
C PRO A 170 -38.99 18.74 1.93
N ALA A 171 -39.64 18.26 2.99
CA ALA A 171 -39.00 17.38 3.98
C ALA A 171 -38.60 16.02 3.38
N LEU A 172 -39.48 15.39 2.58
CA LEU A 172 -39.19 14.14 1.86
C LEU A 172 -38.07 14.35 0.84
N ARG A 173 -38.14 15.40 0.02
CA ARG A 173 -37.10 15.73 -0.95
C ARG A 173 -35.72 15.86 -0.27
N ARG A 174 -35.63 16.63 0.82
CA ARG A 174 -34.38 16.76 1.59
C ARG A 174 -33.83 15.44 2.11
N LEU A 175 -34.71 14.54 2.58
CA LEU A 175 -34.30 13.21 3.04
C LEU A 175 -33.74 12.37 1.89
N ILE A 176 -34.44 12.33 0.76
CA ILE A 176 -34.03 11.59 -0.45
C ILE A 176 -32.68 12.13 -0.96
N ASP A 177 -32.52 13.44 -1.07
CA ASP A 177 -31.28 14.08 -1.54
C ASP A 177 -30.11 13.80 -0.59
N THR A 178 -30.35 13.78 0.72
CA THR A 178 -29.32 13.45 1.71
C THR A 178 -28.95 11.97 1.66
N ARG A 179 -29.94 11.09 1.51
CA ARG A 179 -29.72 9.66 1.34
C ARG A 179 -28.91 9.36 0.08
N ARG A 180 -29.23 10.02 -1.04
CA ARG A 180 -28.50 9.88 -2.30
C ARG A 180 -27.03 10.29 -2.15
N ARG A 181 -26.75 11.39 -1.46
CA ARG A 181 -25.38 11.83 -1.16
C ARG A 181 -24.60 10.77 -0.38
N TYR A 182 -25.16 10.23 0.70
CA TYR A 182 -24.49 9.17 1.44
C TYR A 182 -24.26 7.90 0.63
N ILE A 183 -25.14 7.54 -0.31
CA ILE A 183 -24.90 6.41 -1.21
C ILE A 183 -23.70 6.66 -2.12
N VAL A 184 -23.54 7.89 -2.64
CA VAL A 184 -22.36 8.28 -3.42
C VAL A 184 -21.10 8.19 -2.56
N ASP A 185 -21.14 8.73 -1.34
CA ASP A 185 -20.00 8.68 -0.40
C ASP A 185 -19.62 7.23 -0.03
N ILE A 186 -20.59 6.33 0.13
CA ILE A 186 -20.35 4.89 0.37
C ILE A 186 -19.62 4.27 -0.81
N ASN A 187 -20.08 4.53 -2.03
CA ASN A 187 -19.46 3.96 -3.22
C ASN A 187 -18.04 4.49 -3.41
N GLN A 188 -17.81 5.78 -3.17
CA GLN A 188 -16.48 6.38 -3.23
C GLN A 188 -15.53 5.72 -2.22
N ALA A 189 -15.96 5.59 -0.95
CA ALA A 189 -15.15 4.95 0.08
C ALA A 189 -14.87 3.46 -0.22
N LYS A 190 -15.80 2.75 -0.88
CA LYS A 190 -15.59 1.37 -1.35
C LYS A 190 -14.54 1.32 -2.47
N CYS A 191 -14.62 2.19 -3.46
CA CYS A 191 -13.62 2.27 -4.54
C CYS A 191 -12.21 2.56 -3.97
N GLU A 192 -12.09 3.55 -3.08
CA GLU A 192 -10.81 3.87 -2.42
C GLU A 192 -10.26 2.69 -1.62
N LYS A 193 -11.13 1.94 -0.94
CA LYS A 193 -10.74 0.73 -0.20
C LYS A 193 -10.20 -0.34 -1.15
N ASP A 194 -10.89 -0.58 -2.25
CA ASP A 194 -10.51 -1.61 -3.22
C ASP A 194 -9.17 -1.26 -3.89
N GLU A 195 -8.96 0.00 -4.26
CA GLU A 195 -7.68 0.51 -4.79
C GLU A 195 -6.51 0.33 -3.80
N LEU A 196 -6.74 0.67 -2.52
CA LEU A 196 -5.74 0.45 -1.47
C LEU A 196 -5.47 -1.05 -1.24
N THR A 197 -6.49 -1.91 -1.36
CA THR A 197 -6.34 -3.36 -1.18
C THR A 197 -5.49 -3.96 -2.31
N VAL A 198 -5.69 -3.52 -3.55
CA VAL A 198 -4.86 -3.93 -4.69
C VAL A 198 -3.42 -3.45 -4.51
N THR A 199 -3.23 -2.21 -4.06
CA THR A 199 -1.90 -1.63 -3.83
C THR A 199 -1.18 -2.34 -2.68
N LEU A 200 -1.90 -2.70 -1.62
CA LEU A 200 -1.35 -3.48 -0.51
C LEU A 200 -0.88 -4.86 -0.98
N ALA A 201 -1.69 -5.56 -1.76
CA ALA A 201 -1.33 -6.88 -2.27
C ALA A 201 -0.10 -6.83 -3.20
N SER A 202 0.03 -5.77 -4.01
CA SER A 202 1.21 -5.60 -4.88
C SER A 202 2.48 -5.30 -4.08
N LEU A 203 2.39 -4.48 -3.02
CA LEU A 203 3.50 -4.21 -2.11
C LEU A 203 3.94 -5.45 -1.34
N GLU A 204 3.00 -6.25 -0.82
CA GLU A 204 3.30 -7.52 -0.14
C GLU A 204 4.00 -8.50 -1.08
N LYS A 205 3.49 -8.67 -2.31
CA LYS A 205 4.10 -9.53 -3.31
C LYS A 205 5.53 -9.09 -3.69
N LEU A 206 5.75 -7.79 -3.85
CA LEU A 206 7.08 -7.25 -4.14
C LEU A 206 8.03 -7.48 -2.96
N LEU A 207 7.57 -7.25 -1.74
CA LEU A 207 8.35 -7.49 -0.53
C LEU A 207 8.76 -8.96 -0.43
N ASP A 208 7.82 -9.90 -0.63
CA ASP A 208 8.10 -11.33 -0.61
C ASP A 208 9.12 -11.72 -1.69
N PHE A 209 9.00 -11.17 -2.90
CA PHE A 209 9.94 -11.42 -3.99
C PHE A 209 11.37 -10.96 -3.66
N VAL A 210 11.51 -9.81 -3.02
CA VAL A 210 12.81 -9.27 -2.59
C VAL A 210 13.39 -10.06 -1.42
N ILE A 211 12.53 -10.57 -0.51
CA ILE A 211 12.93 -11.46 0.58
C ILE A 211 13.48 -12.79 0.06
N LEU A 212 12.81 -13.37 -0.94
CA LEU A 212 13.28 -14.57 -1.61
C LEU A 212 14.66 -14.34 -2.25
N GLY A 213 14.87 -13.16 -2.86
CA GLY A 213 16.18 -12.77 -3.39
C GLY A 213 17.24 -12.68 -2.29
N GLN A 214 16.93 -12.11 -1.13
CA GLN A 214 17.86 -12.06 -0.01
C GLN A 214 18.24 -13.47 0.47
N GLN A 215 17.27 -14.38 0.60
CA GLN A 215 17.52 -15.76 0.99
C GLN A 215 18.37 -16.49 -0.05
N PHE A 216 18.06 -16.31 -1.33
CA PHE A 216 18.84 -16.86 -2.44
C PHE A 216 20.30 -16.40 -2.37
N TRP A 217 20.55 -15.10 -2.29
CA TRP A 217 21.91 -14.56 -2.29
C TRP A 217 22.70 -14.89 -1.02
N THR A 218 22.02 -14.99 0.12
CA THR A 218 22.65 -15.46 1.37
C THR A 218 23.09 -16.91 1.23
N ASN A 219 22.19 -17.79 0.73
CA ASN A 219 22.53 -19.18 0.45
C ASN A 219 23.65 -19.28 -0.59
N PHE A 220 23.67 -18.41 -1.60
CA PHE A 220 24.72 -18.31 -2.60
C PHE A 220 26.10 -17.96 -1.99
N ASP A 221 26.14 -17.00 -1.06
CA ASP A 221 27.38 -16.63 -0.35
C ASP A 221 27.88 -17.79 0.53
N ASP A 222 26.97 -18.46 1.23
CA ASP A 222 27.28 -19.54 2.16
C ASP A 222 27.75 -20.82 1.45
N HIS A 223 27.14 -21.18 0.30
CA HIS A 223 27.31 -22.50 -0.31
C HIS A 223 28.00 -22.51 -1.68
N GLN A 224 28.16 -21.38 -2.38
CA GLN A 224 28.84 -21.37 -3.68
C GLN A 224 30.12 -20.55 -3.58
N THR A 225 30.00 -19.32 -3.09
CA THR A 225 31.12 -18.39 -2.95
C THR A 225 32.20 -18.94 -2.02
N CYS A 226 31.80 -19.55 -0.90
CA CYS A 226 32.75 -20.10 0.08
C CYS A 226 33.62 -21.22 -0.51
N TYR A 227 33.07 -22.14 -1.32
CA TYR A 227 33.87 -23.22 -1.91
C TYR A 227 34.86 -22.71 -2.95
N VAL A 228 34.45 -21.81 -3.85
CA VAL A 228 35.37 -21.23 -4.84
C VAL A 228 36.55 -20.51 -4.16
N LEU A 229 36.28 -19.77 -3.08
CA LEU A 229 37.33 -19.12 -2.30
C LEU A 229 38.23 -20.11 -1.55
N GLN A 230 37.65 -21.14 -0.91
CA GLN A 230 38.42 -22.14 -0.18
C GLN A 230 39.33 -22.94 -1.13
N ASP A 231 38.78 -23.44 -2.22
CA ASP A 231 39.49 -24.26 -3.19
C ASP A 231 40.56 -23.45 -3.92
N SER A 232 40.29 -22.19 -4.29
CA SER A 232 41.31 -21.30 -4.87
C SER A 232 42.46 -21.01 -3.91
N VAL A 233 42.20 -20.81 -2.62
CA VAL A 233 43.25 -20.64 -1.60
C VAL A 233 44.09 -21.92 -1.47
N GLN A 234 43.45 -23.09 -1.46
CA GLN A 234 44.16 -24.37 -1.37
C GLN A 234 45.01 -24.64 -2.62
N LEU A 235 44.46 -24.39 -3.82
CA LEU A 235 45.19 -24.52 -5.08
C LEU A 235 46.41 -23.60 -5.11
N MET A 236 46.27 -22.32 -4.75
CA MET A 236 47.41 -21.39 -4.69
C MET A 236 48.51 -21.88 -3.73
N LYS A 237 48.14 -22.42 -2.56
CA LYS A 237 49.12 -22.99 -1.60
C LYS A 237 49.86 -24.19 -2.20
N MET A 238 49.15 -25.09 -2.88
CA MET A 238 49.75 -26.26 -3.53
C MET A 238 50.70 -25.85 -4.66
N PHE A 239 50.34 -24.85 -5.47
CA PHE A 239 51.24 -24.27 -6.47
C PHE A 239 52.50 -23.66 -5.86
N GLN A 240 52.36 -22.85 -4.80
CA GLN A 240 53.49 -22.23 -4.10
C GLN A 240 54.42 -23.27 -3.45
N ALA A 241 53.84 -24.36 -2.93
CA ALA A 241 54.57 -25.49 -2.35
C ALA A 241 55.14 -26.47 -3.39
N LYS A 242 54.85 -26.26 -4.69
CA LYS A 242 55.18 -27.18 -5.80
C LYS A 242 54.59 -28.60 -5.66
N GLN A 243 53.60 -28.79 -4.78
CA GLN A 243 52.91 -30.07 -4.56
C GLN A 243 51.75 -30.21 -5.55
N THR A 244 52.04 -30.75 -6.72
CA THR A 244 51.16 -30.62 -7.88
C THR A 244 51.00 -31.92 -8.66
N GLU A 245 51.22 -33.03 -7.95
CA GLU A 245 51.10 -34.40 -8.44
C GLU A 245 50.42 -35.23 -7.34
N GLY A 246 49.67 -36.26 -7.73
CA GLY A 246 48.94 -37.15 -6.82
C GLY A 246 47.41 -37.01 -6.88
N ASP A 247 46.70 -37.94 -6.25
CA ASP A 247 45.24 -38.01 -6.28
C ASP A 247 44.58 -36.81 -5.57
N ASP A 248 45.19 -36.31 -4.48
CA ASP A 248 44.72 -35.13 -3.76
C ASP A 248 44.71 -33.87 -4.64
N TRP A 249 45.69 -33.72 -5.51
CA TRP A 249 45.78 -32.63 -6.47
C TRP A 249 44.67 -32.71 -7.53
N ASN A 250 44.47 -33.91 -8.10
CA ASN A 250 43.43 -34.15 -9.10
C ASN A 250 42.03 -33.93 -8.52
N ASN A 251 41.80 -34.39 -7.28
CA ASN A 251 40.55 -34.19 -6.55
C ASN A 251 40.28 -32.71 -6.27
N LEU A 252 41.29 -31.95 -5.85
CA LEU A 252 41.15 -30.51 -5.60
C LEU A 252 40.85 -29.72 -6.88
N ILE A 253 41.51 -30.05 -7.99
CA ILE A 253 41.19 -29.44 -9.29
C ILE A 253 39.76 -29.74 -9.71
N LEU A 254 39.33 -31.00 -9.56
CA LEU A 254 37.96 -31.39 -9.89
C LEU A 254 36.93 -30.65 -9.01
N SER A 255 37.18 -30.57 -7.70
CA SER A 255 36.37 -29.80 -6.75
C SER A 255 36.27 -28.33 -7.17
N PHE A 256 37.40 -27.70 -7.46
CA PHE A 256 37.44 -26.31 -7.89
C PHE A 256 36.68 -26.06 -9.20
N LYS A 257 36.78 -26.97 -10.18
CA LYS A 257 36.00 -26.89 -11.42
C LYS A 257 34.51 -26.93 -11.15
N LEU A 258 34.07 -27.92 -10.37
CA LEU A 258 32.66 -28.09 -10.05
C LEU A 258 32.13 -26.87 -9.27
N ALA A 259 32.90 -26.37 -8.31
CA ALA A 259 32.57 -25.16 -7.58
C ALA A 259 32.45 -23.93 -8.50
N CYS A 260 33.35 -23.76 -9.47
CA CYS A 260 33.26 -22.67 -10.45
C CYS A 260 32.04 -22.81 -11.39
N LEU A 261 31.73 -24.03 -11.82
CA LEU A 261 30.55 -24.32 -12.66
C LEU A 261 29.28 -23.95 -11.90
N GLU A 262 29.10 -24.50 -10.69
CA GLU A 262 27.93 -24.25 -9.86
C GLU A 262 27.81 -22.77 -9.48
N TYR A 263 28.94 -22.10 -9.19
CA TYR A 263 28.97 -20.66 -8.94
C TYR A 263 28.44 -19.88 -10.14
N SER A 264 28.93 -20.18 -11.34
CA SER A 264 28.54 -19.44 -12.55
C SER A 264 27.07 -19.62 -12.90
N GLU A 265 26.55 -20.85 -12.84
CA GLU A 265 25.14 -21.17 -13.11
C GLU A 265 24.22 -20.47 -12.10
N LYS A 266 24.58 -20.51 -10.81
CA LYS A 266 23.77 -19.87 -9.77
C LYS A 266 23.86 -18.35 -9.80
N GLU A 267 25.02 -17.79 -10.14
CA GLU A 267 25.16 -16.35 -10.31
C GLU A 267 24.29 -15.85 -11.47
N GLU A 268 24.28 -16.57 -12.60
CA GLU A 268 23.42 -16.28 -13.75
C GLU A 268 21.95 -16.34 -13.36
N GLN A 269 21.50 -17.45 -12.76
CA GLN A 269 20.12 -17.62 -12.27
C GLN A 269 19.69 -16.45 -11.37
N GLY A 270 20.54 -16.03 -10.44
CA GLY A 270 20.22 -14.92 -9.55
C GLY A 270 20.20 -13.57 -10.27
N ASN A 271 21.09 -13.35 -11.23
CA ASN A 271 21.13 -12.10 -11.99
C ASN A 271 19.93 -11.97 -12.95
N GLU A 272 19.44 -13.08 -13.52
CA GLU A 272 18.21 -13.10 -14.31
C GLU A 272 16.99 -12.63 -13.50
N LEU A 273 16.89 -13.07 -12.24
CA LEU A 273 15.73 -12.80 -11.39
C LEU A 273 15.82 -11.45 -10.67
N TRP A 274 17.01 -11.09 -10.13
CA TRP A 274 17.17 -9.93 -9.24
C TRP A 274 18.17 -8.89 -9.75
N GLY A 275 18.85 -9.12 -10.87
CA GLY A 275 19.88 -8.21 -11.38
C GLY A 275 19.34 -6.87 -11.91
N SER A 276 18.08 -6.84 -12.35
CA SER A 276 17.42 -5.67 -12.96
C SER A 276 16.13 -5.26 -12.24
N ILE A 277 15.93 -5.74 -11.01
CA ILE A 277 14.73 -5.46 -10.24
C ILE A 277 14.58 -3.94 -9.99
N GLN A 278 13.37 -3.43 -10.26
CA GLN A 278 12.99 -2.08 -9.92
C GLN A 278 12.03 -2.11 -8.74
N VAL A 279 12.30 -1.25 -7.76
CA VAL A 279 11.46 -1.12 -6.57
C VAL A 279 11.06 0.34 -6.40
N GLU A 280 9.87 0.57 -5.87
CA GLU A 280 9.44 1.89 -5.46
C GLU A 280 9.91 2.16 -4.03
N PHE A 281 10.65 3.24 -3.79
CA PHE A 281 11.08 3.62 -2.44
C PHE A 281 11.06 5.15 -2.28
N GLU A 282 10.98 5.63 -1.04
CA GLU A 282 11.16 7.06 -0.76
C GLU A 282 12.59 7.29 -0.27
N CYS A 283 13.28 8.23 -0.92
CA CYS A 283 14.64 8.60 -0.54
C CYS A 283 14.63 9.35 0.79
N ALA A 284 15.41 8.91 1.77
CA ALA A 284 15.49 9.52 3.11
C ALA A 284 16.02 10.97 3.09
N HIS A 285 16.75 11.36 2.05
CA HIS A 285 17.39 12.68 1.97
C HIS A 285 16.54 13.72 1.21
N CYS A 286 15.95 13.35 0.08
CA CYS A 286 15.14 14.27 -0.74
C CYS A 286 13.63 14.06 -0.60
N ASN A 287 13.20 13.02 0.12
CA ASN A 287 11.80 12.62 0.30
C ASN A 287 11.03 12.36 -1.01
N ALA A 288 11.74 12.17 -2.13
CA ALA A 288 11.13 11.85 -3.41
C ALA A 288 10.89 10.35 -3.54
N THR A 289 9.73 9.98 -4.08
CA THR A 289 9.43 8.61 -4.52
C THR A 289 10.24 8.30 -5.78
N CYS A 290 10.99 7.20 -5.75
CA CYS A 290 11.89 6.78 -6.81
C CYS A 290 11.54 5.35 -7.25
N HIS A 291 11.71 5.06 -8.55
CA HIS A 291 11.53 3.73 -9.13
C HIS A 291 12.87 3.20 -9.66
N ALA A 292 13.69 2.66 -8.77
CA ALA A 292 15.02 2.13 -9.08
C ALA A 292 15.53 1.27 -7.91
N TRP A 293 16.63 0.56 -8.10
CA TRP A 293 17.32 -0.07 -6.97
C TRP A 293 17.99 0.99 -6.07
N PRO A 294 17.66 1.05 -4.77
CA PRO A 294 18.19 2.08 -3.88
C PRO A 294 19.60 1.77 -3.39
N TRP A 295 20.27 2.83 -2.94
CA TRP A 295 21.54 2.75 -2.22
C TRP A 295 21.29 2.85 -0.73
N THR A 296 22.14 2.23 0.09
CA THR A 296 22.09 2.40 1.55
C THR A 296 22.99 3.56 1.97
N ASP A 297 22.53 4.34 2.95
CA ASP A 297 23.38 5.35 3.57
C ASP A 297 24.49 4.68 4.42
N ARG A 298 25.68 5.29 4.43
CA ARG A 298 26.83 4.81 5.20
C ARG A 298 26.69 5.10 6.69
N ALA A 299 26.03 6.21 7.05
CA ALA A 299 25.84 6.58 8.45
C ALA A 299 24.65 5.82 9.07
N CYS A 300 23.58 5.63 8.29
CA CYS A 300 22.41 4.86 8.72
C CYS A 300 22.03 3.79 7.68
N SER A 301 22.35 2.52 7.93
CA SER A 301 22.07 1.43 6.98
C SER A 301 20.59 1.14 6.76
N THR A 302 19.69 1.71 7.57
CA THR A 302 18.24 1.62 7.40
C THR A 302 17.69 2.66 6.42
N ASP A 303 18.50 3.66 6.05
CA ASP A 303 18.07 4.75 5.19
C ASP A 303 18.39 4.44 3.72
N LEU A 304 17.37 4.60 2.88
CA LEU A 304 17.46 4.38 1.44
C LEU A 304 17.70 5.72 0.73
N LEU A 305 18.65 5.72 -0.20
CA LEU A 305 19.06 6.89 -0.97
C LEU A 305 18.84 6.65 -2.46
N CYS A 306 18.35 7.67 -3.16
CA CYS A 306 18.39 7.69 -4.61
C CYS A 306 19.83 7.88 -5.11
N ASN A 307 20.09 7.49 -6.37
CA ASN A 307 21.42 7.57 -6.97
C ASN A 307 22.03 8.99 -6.87
N GLN A 308 21.22 10.03 -7.06
CA GLN A 308 21.68 11.42 -6.95
C GLN A 308 22.14 11.78 -5.52
N CYS A 309 21.33 11.44 -4.50
CA CYS A 309 21.66 11.71 -3.10
C CYS A 309 22.86 10.87 -2.64
N PHE A 310 22.94 9.61 -3.06
CA PHE A 310 24.08 8.75 -2.76
C PHE A 310 25.39 9.32 -3.32
N GLN A 311 25.40 9.78 -4.58
CA GLN A 311 26.59 10.39 -5.19
C GLN A 311 27.05 11.67 -4.47
N GLN A 312 26.10 12.48 -3.99
CA GLN A 312 26.41 13.71 -3.24
C GLN A 312 26.96 13.40 -1.84
N SER A 313 26.49 12.33 -1.21
CA SER A 313 26.96 11.88 0.11
C SER A 313 28.37 11.25 0.07
N GLN A 314 28.86 10.89 -1.11
CA GLN A 314 30.22 10.38 -1.22
C GLN A 314 31.21 11.51 -0.89
N PRO A 315 32.18 11.26 0.00
CA PRO A 315 33.24 12.23 0.24
C PRO A 315 33.89 12.53 -1.11
N LYS A 316 33.81 13.79 -1.55
CA LYS A 316 34.56 14.27 -2.71
C LYS A 316 35.99 13.81 -2.47
N LYS A 317 36.53 12.96 -3.35
CA LYS A 317 37.95 12.61 -3.33
C LYS A 317 38.73 13.90 -3.54
N SER A 318 38.97 14.63 -2.45
CA SER A 318 39.95 15.70 -2.41
C SER A 318 41.26 15.06 -2.84
N LYS A 319 41.85 15.58 -3.91
CA LYS A 319 43.13 15.14 -4.49
C LYS A 319 44.18 15.08 -3.38
N VAL A 320 44.35 13.92 -2.76
CA VAL A 320 45.47 13.61 -1.89
C VAL A 320 46.16 12.42 -2.50
N VAL A 321 47.31 12.75 -3.09
CA VAL A 321 48.48 11.96 -3.46
C VAL A 321 48.41 10.47 -3.11
N GLN A 322 48.65 9.65 -4.13
CA GLN A 322 48.95 8.23 -4.05
C GLN A 322 49.90 7.92 -2.88
N HIS A 323 49.46 7.10 -1.91
CA HIS A 323 50.28 6.05 -1.32
C HIS A 323 49.45 5.14 -0.40
N SER A 324 49.60 3.83 -0.64
CA SER A 324 49.30 2.69 0.24
C SER A 324 47.83 2.35 0.56
N SER A 325 47.34 1.41 -0.24
CA SER A 325 46.29 0.43 0.05
C SER A 325 46.64 -0.41 1.28
N THR A 326 46.43 0.09 2.49
CA THR A 326 46.53 -0.75 3.70
C THR A 326 45.75 -0.23 4.92
N ARG A 327 45.14 0.96 4.86
CA ARG A 327 44.48 1.55 6.05
C ARG A 327 43.01 1.15 6.27
N PHE A 328 42.31 0.61 5.27
CA PHE A 328 40.90 0.20 5.46
C PHE A 328 40.74 -1.16 6.16
N PHE A 329 41.79 -1.97 6.25
CA PHE A 329 41.75 -3.27 6.93
C PHE A 329 41.70 -3.15 8.48
N ASN A 330 42.29 -2.07 9.03
CA ASN A 330 42.44 -1.92 10.49
C ASN A 330 41.18 -1.43 11.22
N GLN A 331 40.19 -0.87 10.53
CA GLN A 331 38.87 -0.60 11.14
C GLN A 331 37.97 -1.85 11.17
N PHE A 332 38.23 -2.84 10.29
CA PHE A 332 37.39 -4.03 10.15
C PHE A 332 37.64 -5.09 11.24
N VAL A 333 38.88 -5.21 11.74
CA VAL A 333 39.22 -6.14 12.85
C VAL A 333 38.65 -5.65 14.19
N LYS A 334 38.49 -4.34 14.39
CA LYS A 334 37.90 -3.75 15.61
C LYS A 334 36.39 -3.98 15.72
N TRP A 335 35.67 -4.04 14.59
CA TRP A 335 34.22 -4.26 14.60
C TRP A 335 33.84 -5.72 14.92
N LYS A 336 34.61 -6.69 14.41
CA LYS A 336 34.40 -8.12 14.70
C LYS A 336 34.60 -8.47 16.18
N ARG A 337 35.46 -7.73 16.91
CA ARG A 337 35.63 -7.88 18.37
C ARG A 337 34.49 -7.27 19.19
N SER A 338 33.77 -6.28 18.69
CA SER A 338 32.65 -5.66 19.43
C SER A 338 31.36 -6.49 19.37
N MET A 339 31.11 -7.23 18.28
CA MET A 339 29.93 -8.11 18.21
C MET A 339 30.07 -9.41 19.01
N ILE A 340 31.28 -9.94 19.20
CA ILE A 340 31.50 -11.18 19.98
C ILE A 340 31.31 -10.93 21.49
N HIS A 341 31.39 -9.67 21.95
CA HIS A 341 31.16 -9.33 23.35
C HIS A 341 29.70 -9.01 23.71
N CYS A 342 28.78 -8.92 22.74
CA CYS A 342 27.37 -8.61 23.01
C CYS A 342 26.46 -9.85 23.12
N THR A 343 26.97 -11.05 22.84
CA THR A 343 26.22 -12.32 22.90
C THR A 343 26.59 -13.22 24.09
N LYS A 344 27.32 -12.70 25.09
CA LYS A 344 27.65 -13.42 26.34
C LYS A 344 27.19 -12.70 27.61
N GLY A 345 26.08 -11.98 27.54
CA GLY A 345 25.54 -11.27 28.68
C GLY A 345 24.07 -10.94 28.53
N GLN A 346 23.22 -11.98 28.52
CA GLN A 346 21.89 -12.01 29.15
C GLN A 346 21.33 -13.42 29.08
#